data_AF-A0A090X582-F1
#
_entry.id   AF-A0A090X582-F1
#
_cell.length_a   1.000
_cell.length_b   1.000
_cell.length_c   1.000
_cell.angle_alpha   90.00
_cell.angle_beta   90.00
_cell.angle_gamma   90.00
#
_symmetry.space_group_name_H-M   'P 1'
#
loop_
_entity.id
_entity.type
_entity.pdbx_description
1 polymer ?
#
loop_
_entity_poly.entity_id
_entity_poly.type
_entity_poly.pdbx_seq_one_letter_code
_entity_poly.pdbx_strand_id
1 'polypeptide(L)'
;MIVGVVVTIIADNYYGYSKKEIKTQISYSANLFGLVEEEHSGGAIAYPRGVMGDIVDGVSFSKKHEDKFSFEDVKTLLGDRIEVMPEYYAVDKKYPNIIYIPESAYINTNTNSITWKHNGKEQKLKLNPKKKYVHPTGNKFTLEKHPAIPLWRIVNTMAEGIFCHKPCTVSGGGKSEISKSMLNAITYSAFNIRDIDEDFKKADEIIEYNYAKRWANYDPTLPPSRSFLSKGRTLGSAVKLLTPSDKNTDEYNAFVSNIPVHIRSLVLFVKRLYRQDHAELNWKDCMSVEFINGKKGTGLLYHNTRVVGSYVRIGFNENGNWLLNKLRSDFSASIKVQTEDDISASITLPRERFNNMSPKFQNKSLKVVANCESYLFQRPDEAIVRGYDKNAERDIVSDNTYLTNYELLKKKDAIEIFEDTINFDKYTQPVKDLITSIIESPQ
;
A
#
# COMPACT_ATOMS: atom_id res chain seq x y z
N MET A 1 19.90 48.50 9.24
CA MET A 1 19.64 47.37 10.16
C MET A 1 18.27 46.82 9.82
N ILE A 2 18.19 45.58 9.34
CA ILE A 2 16.91 44.86 9.35
C ILE A 2 16.71 44.44 10.81
N VAL A 3 15.76 45.05 11.50
CA VAL A 3 15.41 44.63 12.87
C VAL A 3 14.56 43.37 12.72
N GLY A 4 15.18 42.20 12.86
CA GLY A 4 14.55 40.87 12.72
C GLY A 4 13.70 40.49 13.93
N VAL A 5 12.82 41.38 14.37
CA VAL A 5 11.96 41.20 15.56
C VAL A 5 10.51 41.39 15.14
N VAL A 6 9.68 40.42 15.53
CA VAL A 6 8.23 40.45 15.37
C VAL A 6 7.58 40.32 16.76
N VAL A 7 6.58 41.15 17.03
CA VAL A 7 5.81 41.14 18.29
C VAL A 7 4.34 41.08 17.93
N THR A 8 3.64 40.08 18.49
CA THR A 8 2.22 39.88 18.23
C THR A 8 1.43 39.81 19.53
N ILE A 9 0.26 40.46 19.54
CA ILE A 9 -0.71 40.42 20.62
C ILE A 9 -1.89 39.58 20.16
N ILE A 10 -2.19 38.51 20.90
CA ILE A 10 -3.36 37.65 20.66
C ILE A 10 -4.39 37.97 21.73
N ALA A 11 -5.56 38.48 21.33
CA ALA A 11 -6.66 38.87 22.23
C ALA A 11 -7.73 37.77 22.37
N ASP A 12 -7.30 36.51 22.31
CA ASP A 12 -8.13 35.31 22.45
C ASP A 12 -7.24 34.16 22.99
N ASN A 13 -7.82 33.15 23.62
CA ASN A 13 -7.08 32.03 24.24
C ASN A 13 -7.25 30.69 23.52
N TYR A 14 -7.94 30.64 22.38
CA TYR A 14 -8.05 29.42 21.60
C TYR A 14 -6.69 29.00 21.02
N TYR A 15 -6.29 27.76 21.28
CA TYR A 15 -4.97 27.20 20.94
C TYR A 15 -4.59 27.31 19.46
N GLY A 16 -5.58 27.37 18.56
CA GLY A 16 -5.35 27.58 17.14
C GLY A 16 -4.62 28.88 16.83
N TYR A 17 -4.88 29.95 17.58
CA TYR A 17 -4.18 31.23 17.41
C TYR A 17 -2.70 31.12 17.76
N SER A 18 -2.37 30.54 18.91
CA SER A 18 -0.97 30.31 19.31
C SER A 18 -0.22 29.47 18.28
N LYS A 19 -0.84 28.40 17.78
CA LYS A 19 -0.28 27.55 16.72
C LYS A 19 0.03 28.36 15.46
N LYS A 20 -0.95 29.12 14.96
CA LYS A 20 -0.81 29.86 13.70
C LYS A 20 0.06 31.10 13.85
N GLU A 21 0.19 31.66 15.04
CA GLU A 21 1.10 32.77 15.27
C GLU A 21 2.57 32.32 15.21
N ILE A 22 2.90 31.14 15.73
CA ILE A 22 4.22 30.54 15.51
C ILE A 22 4.50 30.37 14.01
N LYS A 23 3.52 29.88 13.24
CA LYS A 23 3.61 29.79 11.77
C LYS A 23 3.94 31.15 11.13
N THR A 24 3.22 32.21 11.52
CA THR A 24 3.46 33.57 11.04
C THR A 24 4.89 34.03 11.31
N GLN A 25 5.40 33.80 12.52
CA GLN A 25 6.76 34.22 12.88
C GLN A 25 7.84 33.41 12.18
N ILE A 26 7.62 32.11 11.94
CA ILE A 26 8.50 31.29 11.08
C ILE A 26 8.51 31.87 9.66
N SER A 27 7.34 32.21 9.12
CA SER A 27 7.21 32.81 7.78
C SER A 27 7.92 34.16 7.69
N TYR A 28 7.78 35.01 8.71
CA TYR A 28 8.51 36.27 8.84
C TYR A 28 10.03 36.03 8.81
N SER A 29 10.53 35.08 9.60
CA SER A 29 11.95 34.72 9.62
C SER A 29 12.44 34.21 8.27
N ALA A 30 11.66 33.36 7.59
CA ALA A 30 12.00 32.82 6.28
C ALA A 30 12.16 33.94 5.23
N ASN A 31 11.23 34.89 5.21
CA ASN A 31 11.24 36.03 4.31
C ASN A 31 12.46 36.94 4.50
N LEU A 32 12.91 37.13 5.75
CA LEU A 32 14.12 37.93 6.03
C LEU A 32 15.41 37.17 5.79
N PHE A 33 15.43 35.85 6.00
CA PHE A 33 16.60 35.01 5.83
C PHE A 33 16.94 34.79 4.34
N GLY A 34 15.91 34.61 3.50
CA GLY A 34 16.05 34.28 2.08
C GLY A 34 16.42 32.81 1.84
N LEU A 35 16.25 32.35 0.59
CA LEU A 35 16.48 30.95 0.12
C LEU A 35 15.59 29.86 0.74
N VAL A 36 14.94 30.14 1.87
CA VAL A 36 14.02 29.24 2.56
C VAL A 36 12.59 29.73 2.44
N GLU A 37 11.65 28.79 2.55
CA GLU A 37 10.21 29.07 2.49
C GLU A 37 9.54 28.51 3.74
N GLU A 38 8.57 29.23 4.28
CA GLU A 38 7.55 28.66 5.16
C GLU A 38 6.34 28.30 4.29
N GLU A 39 5.82 27.10 4.45
CA GLU A 39 4.75 26.58 3.61
C GLU A 39 3.60 26.01 4.44
N HIS A 40 2.39 26.30 3.98
CA HIS A 40 1.19 25.59 4.39
C HIS A 40 1.00 24.36 3.50
N SER A 41 1.67 23.27 3.85
CA SER A 41 1.78 22.08 3.00
C SER A 41 1.62 20.77 3.80
N GLY A 42 0.99 19.79 3.15
CA GLY A 42 1.02 18.40 3.60
C GLY A 42 1.98 17.58 2.73
N GLY A 43 2.46 16.45 3.24
CA GLY A 43 3.45 15.67 2.51
C GLY A 43 3.69 14.28 3.07
N ALA A 44 4.12 13.39 2.21
CA ALA A 44 4.53 12.05 2.59
C ALA A 44 5.53 11.45 1.61
N ILE A 45 6.40 10.57 2.11
CA ILE A 45 7.14 9.63 1.28
C ILE A 45 6.28 8.38 1.11
N ALA A 46 5.81 8.12 -0.11
CA ALA A 46 5.01 6.97 -0.46
C ALA A 46 5.89 5.85 -1.05
N TYR A 47 5.95 4.71 -0.37
CA TYR A 47 6.63 3.52 -0.84
C TYR A 47 5.65 2.63 -1.60
N PRO A 48 5.80 2.44 -2.92
CA PRO A 48 4.90 1.60 -3.69
C PRO A 48 4.89 0.16 -3.18
N ARG A 49 3.72 -0.48 -3.27
CA ARG A 49 3.51 -1.85 -2.82
C ARG A 49 2.80 -2.70 -3.85
N GLY A 50 3.19 -3.96 -3.90
CA GLY A 50 2.62 -4.94 -4.83
C GLY A 50 2.37 -6.27 -4.15
N VAL A 51 1.22 -6.88 -4.44
CA VAL A 51 0.93 -8.25 -4.03
C VAL A 51 1.66 -9.20 -4.98
N MET A 52 2.62 -9.95 -4.43
CA MET A 52 3.40 -10.93 -5.18
C MET A 52 2.66 -12.27 -5.34
N GLY A 53 1.66 -12.52 -4.48
CA GLY A 53 0.93 -13.78 -4.40
C GLY A 53 1.57 -14.71 -3.38
N ASP A 54 1.66 -15.99 -3.70
CA ASP A 54 2.13 -17.03 -2.78
C ASP A 54 3.63 -17.26 -2.82
N ILE A 55 4.26 -16.93 -3.95
CA ILE A 55 5.65 -17.27 -4.23
C ILE A 55 6.42 -16.02 -4.65
N VAL A 56 7.62 -15.86 -4.09
CA VAL A 56 8.65 -14.97 -4.62
C VAL A 56 9.91 -15.80 -4.85
N ASP A 57 10.30 -15.95 -6.11
CA ASP A 57 11.58 -16.53 -6.49
C ASP A 57 12.65 -15.44 -6.51
N GLY A 58 13.55 -15.46 -5.51
CA GLY A 58 14.64 -14.51 -5.37
C GLY A 58 15.56 -14.45 -6.59
N VAL A 59 15.84 -15.59 -7.24
CA VAL A 59 16.70 -15.62 -8.45
C VAL A 59 16.04 -14.85 -9.58
N SER A 60 14.76 -15.12 -9.85
CA SER A 60 13.99 -14.37 -10.86
C SER A 60 13.77 -12.90 -10.48
N PHE A 61 13.75 -12.59 -9.19
CA PHE A 61 13.61 -11.23 -8.68
C PHE A 61 14.90 -10.43 -8.87
N SER A 62 16.04 -10.99 -8.50
CA SER A 62 17.38 -10.38 -8.62
C SER A 62 17.76 -10.07 -10.06
N LYS A 63 17.40 -10.95 -11.01
CA LYS A 63 17.57 -10.71 -12.45
C LYS A 63 16.88 -9.43 -12.96
N LYS A 64 15.76 -9.01 -12.34
CA LYS A 64 15.09 -7.74 -12.70
C LYS A 64 15.90 -6.51 -12.30
N HIS A 65 16.87 -6.70 -11.41
CA HIS A 65 17.83 -5.70 -10.95
C HIS A 65 19.23 -5.99 -11.50
N GLU A 66 19.34 -6.77 -12.59
CA GLU A 66 20.61 -7.13 -13.25
C GLU A 66 21.61 -7.79 -12.30
N ASP A 67 21.12 -8.50 -11.28
CA ASP A 67 21.93 -9.19 -10.26
C ASP A 67 22.97 -8.27 -9.57
N LYS A 68 22.67 -6.96 -9.49
CA LYS A 68 23.57 -5.91 -8.97
C LYS A 68 23.75 -5.90 -7.45
N PHE A 69 22.91 -6.63 -6.71
CA PHE A 69 22.85 -6.54 -5.25
C PHE A 69 22.95 -7.93 -4.63
N SER A 70 23.89 -8.08 -3.70
CA SER A 70 24.16 -9.35 -3.01
C SER A 70 24.05 -9.22 -1.50
N PHE A 71 23.91 -10.36 -0.81
CA PHE A 71 23.95 -10.42 0.64
C PHE A 71 25.32 -10.02 1.21
N GLU A 72 26.40 -10.22 0.46
CA GLU A 72 27.74 -9.73 0.84
C GLU A 72 27.78 -8.20 0.93
N ASP A 73 27.12 -7.51 -0.02
CA ASP A 73 26.99 -6.05 0.02
C ASP A 73 26.19 -5.61 1.25
N VAL A 74 25.12 -6.34 1.60
CA VAL A 74 24.31 -6.06 2.80
C VAL A 74 25.16 -6.15 4.07
N LYS A 75 25.99 -7.19 4.19
CA LYS A 75 26.92 -7.34 5.34
C LYS A 75 27.88 -6.17 5.44
N THR A 76 28.44 -5.76 4.31
CA THR A 76 29.39 -4.65 4.24
C THR A 76 28.73 -3.31 4.57
N LEU A 77 27.57 -3.03 3.98
CA LEU A 77 26.87 -1.75 4.14
C LEU A 77 26.26 -1.56 5.53
N LEU A 78 25.77 -2.63 6.15
CA LEU A 78 25.10 -2.56 7.45
C LEU A 78 26.04 -2.79 8.63
N GLY A 79 27.14 -3.52 8.42
CA GLY A 79 28.19 -3.76 9.42
C GLY A 79 27.61 -4.18 10.78
N ASP A 80 28.01 -3.46 11.83
CA ASP A 80 27.64 -3.76 13.22
C ASP A 80 26.15 -3.60 13.53
N ARG A 81 25.34 -3.05 12.62
CA ARG A 81 23.88 -2.91 12.83
C ARG A 81 23.15 -4.25 12.79
N ILE A 82 23.77 -5.25 12.17
CA ILE A 82 23.16 -6.57 11.98
C ILE A 82 23.98 -7.66 12.66
N GLU A 83 23.29 -8.73 13.04
CA GLU A 83 23.89 -9.98 13.46
C GLU A 83 23.76 -10.97 12.31
N VAL A 84 24.89 -11.41 11.76
CA VAL A 84 24.94 -12.39 10.67
C VAL A 84 24.88 -13.79 11.25
N MET A 85 23.89 -14.56 10.80
CA MET A 85 23.63 -15.91 11.28
C MET A 85 24.40 -16.94 10.45
N PRO A 86 24.78 -18.09 11.05
CA PRO A 86 25.53 -19.14 10.34
C PRO A 86 24.82 -19.67 9.07
N GLU A 87 23.50 -19.59 9.01
CA GLU A 87 22.69 -20.05 7.89
C GLU A 87 22.65 -19.05 6.71
N TYR A 88 23.44 -17.98 6.73
CA TYR A 88 23.56 -16.98 5.65
C TYR A 88 22.31 -16.10 5.48
N TYR A 89 21.86 -15.56 6.62
CA TYR A 89 20.90 -14.45 6.72
C TYR A 89 21.34 -13.55 7.87
N ALA A 90 20.70 -12.40 8.06
CA ALA A 90 21.02 -11.53 9.20
C ALA A 90 19.77 -10.98 9.89
N VAL A 91 19.92 -10.57 11.14
CA VAL A 91 18.87 -9.94 11.96
C VAL A 91 19.32 -8.54 12.35
N ASP A 92 18.44 -7.55 12.25
CA ASP A 92 18.74 -6.21 12.75
C ASP A 92 18.80 -6.22 14.29
N LYS A 93 19.88 -5.69 14.88
CA LYS A 93 20.09 -5.70 16.34
C LYS A 93 19.13 -4.79 17.09
N LYS A 94 18.69 -3.69 16.47
CA LYS A 94 17.74 -2.74 17.08
C LYS A 94 16.30 -3.20 16.87
N TYR A 95 16.03 -3.82 15.72
CA TYR A 95 14.69 -4.27 15.34
C TYR A 95 14.70 -5.78 14.97
N PRO A 96 14.64 -6.70 15.96
CA PRO A 96 14.76 -8.15 15.72
C PRO A 96 13.71 -8.76 14.78
N ASN A 97 12.66 -8.01 14.46
CA ASN A 97 11.65 -8.37 13.47
C ASN A 97 12.06 -8.06 12.02
N ILE A 98 13.19 -7.39 11.79
CA ILE A 98 13.78 -7.15 10.47
C ILE A 98 14.83 -8.21 10.20
N ILE A 99 14.62 -8.99 9.14
CA ILE A 99 15.46 -10.10 8.73
C ILE A 99 15.99 -9.84 7.33
N TYR A 100 17.30 -9.81 7.14
CA TYR A 100 17.94 -9.69 5.84
C TYR A 100 18.17 -11.08 5.26
N ILE A 101 17.62 -11.34 4.09
CA ILE A 101 17.68 -12.64 3.40
C ILE A 101 18.56 -12.53 2.15
N PRO A 102 19.16 -13.63 1.68
CA PRO A 102 20.01 -13.59 0.49
C PRO A 102 19.21 -13.37 -0.80
N GLU A 103 19.90 -12.90 -1.84
CA GLU A 103 19.36 -12.56 -3.15
C GLU A 103 18.68 -13.74 -3.87
N SER A 104 19.03 -14.98 -3.52
CA SER A 104 18.45 -16.20 -4.08
C SER A 104 17.28 -16.75 -3.27
N ALA A 105 16.83 -16.07 -2.22
CA ALA A 105 15.83 -16.58 -1.30
C ALA A 105 14.48 -16.83 -2.00
N TYR A 106 13.95 -18.04 -1.81
CA TYR A 106 12.66 -18.49 -2.33
C TYR A 106 11.62 -18.44 -1.21
N ILE A 107 10.66 -17.53 -1.34
CA ILE A 107 9.60 -17.29 -0.36
C ILE A 107 8.34 -18.04 -0.83
N ASN A 108 7.77 -18.89 0.02
CA ASN A 108 6.59 -19.67 -0.32
C ASN A 108 5.59 -19.76 0.84
N THR A 109 4.40 -19.18 0.65
CA THR A 109 3.31 -19.19 1.64
C THR A 109 2.72 -20.58 1.85
N ASN A 110 2.71 -21.44 0.82
CA ASN A 110 2.11 -22.77 0.88
C ASN A 110 2.89 -23.71 1.80
N THR A 111 4.22 -23.60 1.80
CA THR A 111 5.12 -24.37 2.69
C THR A 111 5.49 -23.59 3.95
N ASN A 112 4.94 -22.37 4.11
CA ASN A 112 5.23 -21.46 5.21
C ASN A 112 6.74 -21.24 5.45
N SER A 113 7.51 -21.08 4.37
CA SER A 113 8.97 -21.07 4.45
C SER A 113 9.65 -20.08 3.52
N ILE A 114 10.87 -19.71 3.89
CA ILE A 114 11.85 -19.06 3.02
C ILE A 114 13.05 -20.00 2.93
N THR A 115 13.45 -20.37 1.72
CA THR A 115 14.57 -21.31 1.51
C THR A 115 15.62 -20.74 0.56
N TRP A 116 16.87 -21.16 0.72
CA TRP A 116 17.98 -20.86 -0.19
C TRP A 116 19.07 -21.92 -0.05
N LYS A 117 20.06 -21.91 -0.94
CA LYS A 117 21.25 -22.75 -0.80
C LYS A 117 22.40 -21.95 -0.24
N HIS A 118 23.11 -22.51 0.74
CA HIS A 118 24.37 -21.97 1.26
C HIS A 118 25.33 -23.13 1.55
N ASN A 119 26.56 -23.05 1.06
CA ASN A 119 27.59 -24.10 1.17
C ASN A 119 27.08 -25.51 0.79
N GLY A 120 26.33 -25.59 -0.32
CA GLY A 120 25.76 -26.85 -0.83
C GLY A 120 24.57 -27.40 -0.03
N LYS A 121 24.20 -26.79 1.10
CA LYS A 121 23.05 -27.20 1.93
C LYS A 121 21.86 -26.26 1.74
N GLU A 122 20.66 -26.81 1.78
CA GLU A 122 19.45 -26.00 1.84
C GLU A 122 19.29 -25.41 3.25
N GLN A 123 19.07 -24.10 3.30
CA GLN A 123 18.78 -23.34 4.50
C GLN A 123 17.30 -22.96 4.49
N LYS A 124 16.72 -22.80 5.68
CA LYS A 124 15.28 -22.59 5.83
C LYS A 124 14.94 -21.68 7.00
N LEU A 125 14.06 -20.71 6.75
CA LEU A 125 13.34 -19.94 7.76
C LEU A 125 11.85 -20.21 7.68
N LYS A 126 11.16 -20.09 8.81
CA LYS A 126 9.70 -20.08 8.86
C LYS A 126 9.17 -18.67 8.58
N LEU A 127 8.16 -18.58 7.73
CA LEU A 127 7.47 -17.31 7.48
C LEU A 127 6.68 -16.86 8.71
N ASN A 128 6.75 -15.57 9.01
CA ASN A 128 6.05 -14.97 10.15
C ASN A 128 5.49 -13.60 9.75
N PRO A 129 4.19 -13.33 9.97
CA PRO A 129 3.57 -12.06 9.59
C PRO A 129 4.05 -10.85 10.41
N LYS A 130 4.67 -11.08 11.57
CA LYS A 130 5.26 -10.02 12.41
C LYS A 130 6.68 -9.64 11.96
N LYS A 131 7.29 -10.40 11.03
CA LYS A 131 8.64 -10.15 10.52
C LYS A 131 8.61 -9.48 9.15
N LYS A 132 9.65 -8.71 8.85
CA LYS A 132 9.90 -8.09 7.54
C LYS A 132 11.16 -8.71 6.96
N TYR A 133 11.06 -9.26 5.77
CA TYR A 133 12.19 -9.91 5.10
C TYR A 133 12.75 -8.96 4.03
N VAL A 134 13.97 -8.47 4.25
CA VAL A 134 14.63 -7.48 3.41
C VAL A 134 15.56 -8.18 2.44
N HIS A 135 15.27 -8.02 1.15
CA HIS A 135 16.11 -8.47 0.06
C HIS A 135 17.29 -7.51 -0.17
N PRO A 136 18.44 -7.95 -0.74
CA PRO A 136 19.59 -7.07 -0.97
C PRO A 136 19.30 -5.82 -1.80
N THR A 137 18.27 -5.85 -2.65
CA THR A 137 17.78 -4.68 -3.39
C THR A 137 17.05 -3.64 -2.51
N GLY A 138 16.95 -3.85 -1.20
CA GLY A 138 16.20 -3.02 -0.24
C GLY A 138 14.67 -3.22 -0.25
N ASN A 139 14.17 -4.10 -1.13
CA ASN A 139 12.76 -4.49 -1.19
C ASN A 139 12.39 -5.31 0.06
N LYS A 140 11.18 -5.10 0.57
CA LYS A 140 10.73 -5.68 1.84
C LYS A 140 9.53 -6.58 1.58
N PHE A 141 9.68 -7.86 1.84
CA PHE A 141 8.61 -8.85 1.73
C PHE A 141 7.95 -9.06 3.09
N THR A 142 6.61 -9.00 3.12
CA THR A 142 5.79 -9.24 4.31
C THR A 142 4.73 -10.28 4.00
N LEU A 143 4.52 -11.22 4.93
CA LEU A 143 3.36 -12.10 4.92
C LEU A 143 2.14 -11.36 5.50
N GLU A 144 1.13 -11.11 4.68
CA GLU A 144 -0.09 -10.39 5.09
C GLU A 144 -1.34 -11.24 4.89
N LYS A 145 -2.27 -11.17 5.85
CA LYS A 145 -3.60 -11.75 5.71
C LYS A 145 -4.50 -10.79 4.94
N HIS A 146 -5.28 -11.32 4.01
CA HIS A 146 -6.31 -10.56 3.31
C HIS A 146 -7.38 -10.10 4.32
N PRO A 147 -7.80 -8.82 4.35
CA PRO A 147 -8.75 -8.34 5.36
C PRO A 147 -10.12 -9.02 5.33
N ALA A 148 -10.62 -9.37 4.14
CA ALA A 148 -11.96 -9.94 3.96
C ALA A 148 -12.05 -11.46 3.78
N ILE A 149 -10.95 -12.18 3.56
CA ILE A 149 -10.96 -13.65 3.32
C ILE A 149 -9.77 -14.31 4.01
N PRO A 150 -9.83 -15.61 4.37
CA PRO A 150 -8.74 -16.33 5.04
C PRO A 150 -7.59 -16.68 4.08
N LEU A 151 -7.09 -15.69 3.35
CA LEU A 151 -5.99 -15.82 2.38
C LEU A 151 -4.75 -15.12 2.90
N TRP A 152 -3.60 -15.78 2.83
CA TRP A 152 -2.30 -15.19 3.11
C TRP A 152 -1.55 -14.91 1.81
N ARG A 153 -0.79 -13.82 1.77
CA ARG A 153 -0.05 -13.38 0.57
C ARG A 153 1.25 -12.69 0.93
N ILE A 154 2.23 -12.76 0.05
CA ILE A 154 3.44 -11.94 0.12
C ILE A 154 3.15 -10.57 -0.49
N VAL A 155 3.43 -9.52 0.26
CA VAL A 155 3.40 -8.14 -0.22
C VAL A 155 4.82 -7.60 -0.25
N ASN A 156 5.23 -7.12 -1.43
CA ASN A 156 6.48 -6.39 -1.61
C ASN A 156 6.25 -4.91 -1.32
N THR A 157 7.14 -4.31 -0.54
CA THR A 157 7.28 -2.85 -0.41
C THR A 157 8.60 -2.44 -1.02
N MET A 158 8.54 -1.54 -2.01
CA MET A 158 9.73 -1.12 -2.75
C MET A 158 10.75 -0.43 -1.84
N ALA A 159 12.02 -0.48 -2.25
CA ALA A 159 13.13 0.15 -1.54
C ALA A 159 13.06 1.68 -1.62
N GLU A 160 12.77 2.20 -2.81
CA GLU A 160 12.69 3.62 -3.11
C GLU A 160 11.25 4.11 -2.96
N GLY A 161 11.08 5.22 -2.23
CA GLY A 161 9.80 5.92 -2.10
C GLY A 161 9.73 7.13 -3.03
N ILE A 162 8.52 7.63 -3.23
CA ILE A 162 8.27 8.89 -3.94
C ILE A 162 7.92 9.92 -2.87
N PHE A 163 8.72 10.99 -2.80
CA PHE A 163 8.39 12.15 -1.99
C PHE A 163 7.27 12.95 -2.67
N CYS A 164 6.14 13.05 -1.98
CA CYS A 164 4.96 13.75 -2.46
C CYS A 164 4.72 14.97 -1.57
N HIS A 165 4.70 16.16 -2.17
CA HIS A 165 4.51 17.44 -1.50
C HIS A 165 3.25 18.13 -2.04
N LYS A 166 2.40 18.62 -1.15
CA LYS A 166 1.10 19.25 -1.47
C LYS A 166 0.98 20.60 -0.77
N PRO A 167 1.53 21.67 -1.38
CA PRO A 167 1.47 23.02 -0.84
C PRO A 167 0.16 23.72 -1.23
N CYS A 168 -0.04 24.93 -0.67
CA CYS A 168 -1.01 25.93 -1.13
C CYS A 168 -2.43 25.37 -1.34
N THR A 169 -2.85 24.46 -0.48
CA THR A 169 -4.15 23.78 -0.60
C THR A 169 -5.17 24.46 0.29
N VAL A 170 -6.22 25.01 -0.31
CA VAL A 170 -7.35 25.61 0.42
C VAL A 170 -8.04 24.60 1.34
N SER A 171 -8.73 25.10 2.36
CA SER A 171 -9.58 24.25 3.22
C SER A 171 -10.58 23.45 2.36
N GLY A 172 -10.74 22.16 2.65
CA GLY A 172 -11.50 21.23 1.82
C GLY A 172 -10.75 20.67 0.60
N GLY A 173 -9.61 21.24 0.21
CA GLY A 173 -8.76 20.73 -0.88
C GLY A 173 -7.96 19.46 -0.54
N GLY A 174 -8.11 18.94 0.69
CA GLY A 174 -7.55 17.67 1.13
C GLY A 174 -6.02 17.67 1.27
N LYS A 175 -5.43 18.71 1.88
CA LYS A 175 -3.99 18.81 2.17
C LYS A 175 -3.47 17.55 2.87
N SER A 176 -4.06 17.20 4.01
CA SER A 176 -3.64 16.06 4.85
C SER A 176 -4.01 14.68 4.24
N GLU A 177 -4.90 14.62 3.24
CA GLU A 177 -5.22 13.37 2.54
C GLU A 177 -3.99 12.73 1.87
N ILE A 178 -2.97 13.54 1.55
CA ILE A 178 -1.72 13.05 0.95
C ILE A 178 -0.96 12.08 1.86
N SER A 179 -1.09 12.19 3.18
CA SER A 179 -0.44 11.30 4.17
C SER A 179 -1.39 10.26 4.76
N LYS A 180 -2.72 10.48 4.74
CA LYS A 180 -3.73 9.52 5.26
C LYS A 180 -3.71 8.16 4.56
N SER A 181 -4.01 7.09 5.30
CA SER A 181 -4.01 5.73 4.75
C SER A 181 -5.12 5.52 3.72
N MET A 182 -4.75 5.06 2.51
CA MET A 182 -5.72 4.65 1.49
C MET A 182 -6.47 3.37 1.87
N LEU A 183 -5.97 2.58 2.84
CA LEU A 183 -6.61 1.33 3.25
C LEU A 183 -8.04 1.55 3.76
N ASN A 184 -8.32 2.70 4.37
CA ASN A 184 -9.66 3.06 4.86
C ASN A 184 -10.67 3.25 3.71
N ALA A 185 -10.20 3.59 2.51
CA ALA A 185 -11.02 3.79 1.32
C ALA A 185 -11.22 2.51 0.48
N ILE A 186 -10.53 1.41 0.81
CA ILE A 186 -10.63 0.16 0.08
C ILE A 186 -11.76 -0.69 0.65
N THR A 187 -12.73 -1.02 -0.20
CA THR A 187 -13.79 -1.98 0.12
C THR A 187 -13.54 -3.33 -0.54
N TYR A 188 -14.06 -4.38 0.06
CA TYR A 188 -13.92 -5.75 -0.42
C TYR A 188 -15.29 -6.33 -0.71
N SER A 189 -15.51 -6.82 -1.92
CA SER A 189 -16.78 -7.42 -2.34
C SER A 189 -16.55 -8.62 -3.25
N ALA A 190 -17.60 -9.40 -3.50
CA ALA A 190 -17.55 -10.41 -4.58
C ALA A 190 -17.05 -9.78 -5.87
N PHE A 191 -16.20 -10.55 -6.56
CA PHE A 191 -16.05 -10.35 -7.98
C PHE A 191 -17.25 -10.96 -8.70
N ASN A 192 -17.98 -10.10 -9.40
CA ASN A 192 -19.16 -10.52 -10.15
C ASN A 192 -18.83 -10.65 -11.64
N ILE A 193 -19.28 -11.75 -12.23
CA ILE A 193 -19.35 -11.99 -13.66
C ILE A 193 -20.78 -11.71 -14.15
N ARG A 194 -20.97 -11.60 -15.47
CA ARG A 194 -22.30 -11.38 -16.05
C ARG A 194 -22.99 -12.71 -16.32
N ASP A 195 -22.29 -13.57 -17.04
CA ASP A 195 -22.72 -14.92 -17.38
C ASP A 195 -21.47 -15.79 -17.45
N ILE A 196 -21.43 -16.89 -16.69
CA ILE A 196 -20.22 -17.71 -16.59
C ILE A 196 -19.82 -18.35 -17.92
N ASP A 197 -20.79 -18.79 -18.72
CA ASP A 197 -20.49 -19.54 -19.93
C ASP A 197 -19.95 -18.59 -21.01
N GLU A 198 -20.60 -17.44 -21.18
CA GLU A 198 -20.18 -16.41 -22.14
C GLU A 198 -18.89 -15.69 -21.73
N ASP A 199 -18.74 -15.38 -20.44
CA ASP A 199 -17.53 -14.74 -19.94
C ASP A 199 -16.33 -15.70 -20.00
N PHE A 200 -16.54 -17.01 -19.81
CA PHE A 200 -15.47 -18.02 -19.93
C PHE A 200 -15.01 -18.22 -21.38
N LYS A 201 -15.91 -18.17 -22.36
CA LYS A 201 -15.53 -18.20 -23.79
C LYS A 201 -14.61 -17.03 -24.15
N LYS A 202 -14.96 -15.81 -23.72
CA LYS A 202 -14.13 -14.62 -23.93
C LYS A 202 -12.81 -14.67 -23.15
N ALA A 203 -12.82 -15.24 -21.96
CA ALA A 203 -11.61 -15.44 -21.18
C ALA A 203 -10.64 -16.40 -21.89
N ASP A 204 -11.13 -17.48 -22.48
CA ASP A 204 -10.35 -18.43 -23.27
C ASP A 204 -9.64 -17.77 -24.44
N GLU A 205 -10.34 -16.94 -25.22
CA GLU A 205 -9.76 -16.22 -26.36
C GLU A 205 -8.50 -15.43 -25.95
N ILE A 206 -8.50 -14.88 -24.75
CA ILE A 206 -7.39 -14.09 -24.21
C ILE A 206 -6.31 -15.01 -23.61
N ILE A 207 -6.71 -16.05 -22.87
CA ILE A 207 -5.78 -16.95 -22.19
C ILE A 207 -4.96 -17.76 -23.21
N GLU A 208 -5.61 -18.23 -24.27
CA GLU A 208 -5.02 -19.05 -25.33
C GLU A 208 -4.40 -18.21 -26.47
N TYR A 209 -4.54 -16.88 -26.44
CA TYR A 209 -3.96 -16.00 -27.44
C TYR A 209 -2.45 -16.18 -27.58
N ASN A 210 -1.95 -16.25 -28.82
CA ASN A 210 -0.51 -16.34 -29.07
C ASN A 210 0.15 -14.95 -29.00
N TYR A 211 0.76 -14.67 -27.85
CA TYR A 211 1.43 -13.39 -27.58
C TYR A 211 2.81 -13.21 -28.22
N ALA A 212 3.33 -14.16 -28.99
CA ALA A 212 4.69 -14.09 -29.54
C ALA A 212 4.88 -12.93 -30.54
N LYS A 213 3.87 -12.68 -31.40
CA LYS A 213 3.93 -11.72 -32.50
C LYS A 213 3.44 -10.31 -32.14
N ARG A 214 3.26 -10.01 -30.86
CA ARG A 214 2.70 -8.72 -30.42
C ARG A 214 3.59 -7.51 -30.69
N TRP A 215 4.90 -7.71 -30.88
CA TRP A 215 5.89 -6.63 -30.96
C TRP A 215 5.85 -5.96 -32.33
N ALA A 216 5.93 -4.62 -32.36
CA ALA A 216 5.97 -3.85 -33.61
C ALA A 216 7.16 -4.27 -34.49
N ASN A 217 8.33 -4.44 -33.87
CA ASN A 217 9.54 -4.97 -34.51
C ASN A 217 9.72 -6.43 -34.12
N TYR A 218 8.85 -7.31 -34.61
CA TYR A 218 8.92 -8.73 -34.29
C TYR A 218 10.20 -9.36 -34.88
N ASP A 219 10.99 -9.96 -34.00
CA ASP A 219 12.18 -10.72 -34.36
C ASP A 219 11.88 -12.23 -34.17
N PRO A 220 11.85 -13.03 -35.26
CA PRO A 220 11.57 -14.46 -35.20
C PRO A 220 12.67 -15.27 -34.50
N THR A 221 13.85 -14.70 -34.25
CA THR A 221 14.94 -15.35 -33.52
C THR A 221 14.75 -15.28 -31.99
N LEU A 222 13.84 -14.42 -31.51
CA LEU A 222 13.55 -14.31 -30.09
C LEU A 222 12.82 -15.55 -29.57
N PRO A 223 13.07 -15.97 -28.31
CA PRO A 223 12.34 -17.07 -27.69
C PRO A 223 10.83 -16.84 -27.69
N PRO A 224 10.01 -17.89 -27.87
CA PRO A 224 8.57 -17.76 -27.89
C PRO A 224 8.07 -17.16 -26.58
N SER A 225 7.05 -16.29 -26.69
CA SER A 225 6.41 -15.72 -25.52
C SER A 225 5.78 -16.84 -24.68
N ARG A 226 6.08 -16.86 -23.37
CA ARG A 226 5.41 -17.75 -22.39
C ARG A 226 3.88 -17.68 -22.57
N SER A 227 3.16 -18.78 -22.40
CA SER A 227 1.68 -18.74 -22.37
C SER A 227 1.16 -17.86 -21.22
N PHE A 228 -0.12 -17.49 -21.27
CA PHE A 228 -0.72 -16.63 -20.24
C PHE A 228 -0.69 -17.29 -18.85
N LEU A 229 -1.05 -18.56 -18.74
CA LEU A 229 -1.13 -19.27 -17.46
C LEU A 229 0.20 -19.90 -17.00
N SER A 230 1.26 -19.90 -17.81
CA SER A 230 2.59 -20.43 -17.48
C SER A 230 3.08 -20.06 -16.06
N LYS A 231 3.61 -21.03 -15.28
CA LYS A 231 4.30 -20.81 -13.99
C LYS A 231 5.37 -19.73 -14.08
N GLY A 232 6.09 -19.69 -15.20
CA GLY A 232 7.14 -18.70 -15.44
C GLY A 232 6.62 -17.28 -15.70
N ARG A 233 5.31 -17.06 -15.93
CA ARG A 233 4.73 -15.73 -16.12
C ARG A 233 4.11 -15.24 -14.81
N THR A 234 4.60 -14.12 -14.30
CA THR A 234 4.04 -13.49 -13.08
C THR A 234 2.71 -12.78 -13.36
N LEU A 235 1.90 -12.55 -12.32
CA LEU A 235 0.68 -11.76 -12.43
C LEU A 235 0.95 -10.35 -12.98
N GLY A 236 1.97 -9.65 -12.47
CA GLY A 236 2.34 -8.32 -12.97
C GLY A 236 2.75 -8.34 -14.45
N SER A 237 3.44 -9.39 -14.92
CA SER A 237 3.74 -9.57 -16.35
C SER A 237 2.49 -9.85 -17.18
N ALA A 238 1.48 -10.52 -16.63
CA ALA A 238 0.19 -10.72 -17.30
C ALA A 238 -0.60 -9.41 -17.38
N VAL A 239 -0.57 -8.57 -16.33
CA VAL A 239 -1.15 -7.22 -16.40
C VAL A 239 -0.48 -6.38 -17.50
N LYS A 240 0.85 -6.37 -17.55
CA LYS A 240 1.59 -5.66 -18.62
C LYS A 240 1.23 -6.17 -20.01
N LEU A 241 1.00 -7.47 -20.16
CA LEU A 241 0.58 -8.07 -21.43
C LEU A 241 -0.78 -7.53 -21.89
N LEU A 242 -1.71 -7.37 -20.95
CA LEU A 242 -3.05 -6.83 -21.20
C LEU A 242 -3.13 -5.30 -21.00
N THR A 243 -2.01 -4.61 -21.18
CA THR A 243 -1.91 -3.15 -21.20
C THR A 243 -1.29 -2.72 -22.53
N PRO A 244 -1.89 -1.77 -23.27
CA PRO A 244 -1.30 -1.25 -24.50
C PRO A 244 0.11 -0.69 -24.28
N SER A 245 0.98 -0.82 -25.28
CA SER A 245 2.35 -0.27 -25.25
C SER A 245 2.77 0.14 -26.66
N ASP A 246 3.50 1.24 -26.75
CA ASP A 246 4.30 1.70 -27.89
C ASP A 246 5.19 0.62 -28.54
N LYS A 247 5.63 -0.40 -27.78
CA LYS A 247 6.43 -1.50 -28.30
C LYS A 247 5.62 -2.55 -29.06
N ASN A 248 4.30 -2.52 -28.96
CA ASN A 248 3.42 -3.50 -29.59
C ASN A 248 2.92 -3.01 -30.96
N THR A 249 2.43 -3.94 -31.80
CA THR A 249 1.71 -3.58 -33.03
C THR A 249 0.40 -2.86 -32.70
N ASP A 250 -0.06 -2.02 -33.64
CA ASP A 250 -1.34 -1.31 -33.51
C ASP A 250 -2.51 -2.29 -33.41
N GLU A 251 -2.48 -3.39 -34.18
CA GLU A 251 -3.47 -4.47 -34.13
C GLU A 251 -3.55 -5.09 -32.73
N TYR A 252 -2.41 -5.39 -32.11
CA TYR A 252 -2.39 -5.96 -30.77
C TYR A 252 -2.89 -4.96 -29.71
N ASN A 253 -2.50 -3.68 -29.84
CA ASN A 253 -2.98 -2.63 -28.94
C ASN A 253 -4.49 -2.42 -29.07
N ALA A 254 -5.04 -2.50 -30.28
CA ALA A 254 -6.48 -2.47 -30.52
C ALA A 254 -7.19 -3.69 -29.89
N PHE A 255 -6.66 -4.90 -30.08
CA PHE A 255 -7.15 -6.12 -29.43
C PHE A 255 -7.21 -5.94 -27.90
N VAL A 256 -6.10 -5.55 -27.26
CA VAL A 256 -6.02 -5.39 -25.80
C VAL A 256 -6.96 -4.29 -25.29
N SER A 257 -7.09 -3.18 -26.03
CA SER A 257 -7.95 -2.06 -25.66
C SER A 257 -9.43 -2.41 -25.72
N ASN A 258 -9.81 -3.29 -26.65
CA ASN A 258 -11.19 -3.75 -26.84
C ASN A 258 -11.63 -4.85 -25.85
N ILE A 259 -10.71 -5.42 -25.05
CA ILE A 259 -11.07 -6.40 -24.01
C ILE A 259 -11.99 -5.73 -22.98
N PRO A 260 -13.22 -6.24 -22.76
CA PRO A 260 -14.12 -5.71 -21.74
C PRO A 260 -13.48 -5.76 -20.34
N VAL A 261 -13.70 -4.71 -19.54
CA VAL A 261 -13.05 -4.53 -18.23
C VAL A 261 -13.31 -5.71 -17.28
N HIS A 262 -14.52 -6.28 -17.28
CA HIS A 262 -14.85 -7.43 -16.43
C HIS A 262 -14.16 -8.71 -16.90
N ILE A 263 -14.04 -8.94 -18.22
CA ILE A 263 -13.28 -10.06 -18.78
C ILE A 263 -11.79 -9.92 -18.47
N ARG A 264 -11.20 -8.73 -18.63
CA ARG A 264 -9.81 -8.45 -18.25
C ARG A 264 -9.57 -8.78 -16.77
N SER A 265 -10.54 -8.44 -15.91
CA SER A 265 -10.47 -8.76 -14.49
C SER A 265 -10.58 -10.25 -14.22
N LEU A 266 -11.47 -10.96 -14.92
CA LEU A 266 -11.64 -12.40 -14.83
C LEU A 266 -10.34 -13.12 -15.19
N VAL A 267 -9.74 -12.86 -16.36
CA VAL A 267 -8.49 -13.54 -16.77
C VAL A 267 -7.33 -13.27 -15.80
N LEU A 268 -7.27 -12.08 -15.20
CA LEU A 268 -6.28 -11.77 -14.18
C LEU A 268 -6.55 -12.48 -12.84
N PHE A 269 -7.81 -12.72 -12.48
CA PHE A 269 -8.15 -13.60 -11.36
C PHE A 269 -7.80 -15.05 -11.66
N VAL A 270 -8.09 -15.54 -12.87
CA VAL A 270 -7.65 -16.86 -13.33
C VAL A 270 -6.15 -16.97 -13.19
N LYS A 271 -5.37 -16.01 -13.71
CA LYS A 271 -3.92 -16.02 -13.56
C LYS A 271 -3.44 -16.07 -12.12
N ARG A 272 -4.13 -15.35 -11.22
CA ARG A 272 -3.76 -15.29 -9.80
C ARG A 272 -4.09 -16.57 -9.05
N LEU A 273 -5.25 -17.16 -9.33
CA LEU A 273 -5.82 -18.26 -8.55
C LEU A 273 -5.46 -19.62 -9.14
N TYR A 274 -5.41 -19.75 -10.46
CA TYR A 274 -5.07 -21.00 -11.12
C TYR A 274 -3.60 -21.35 -10.91
N ARG A 275 -3.38 -22.42 -10.16
CA ARG A 275 -2.06 -23.00 -9.92
C ARG A 275 -1.86 -24.17 -10.87
N GLN A 276 -0.81 -24.11 -11.69
CA GLN A 276 -0.43 -25.20 -12.59
C GLN A 276 0.14 -26.45 -11.86
N ASP A 277 -0.03 -26.55 -10.55
CA ASP A 277 0.26 -27.75 -9.77
C ASP A 277 -0.91 -28.75 -9.83
N HIS A 278 -2.09 -28.27 -10.25
CA HIS A 278 -3.24 -29.10 -10.62
C HIS A 278 -3.10 -29.55 -12.08
N ALA A 279 -2.08 -30.35 -12.38
CA ALA A 279 -1.73 -30.76 -13.75
C ALA A 279 -2.90 -31.42 -14.53
N GLU A 280 -3.92 -31.91 -13.81
CA GLU A 280 -5.08 -32.60 -14.36
C GLU A 280 -6.32 -31.70 -14.55
N LEU A 281 -6.34 -30.48 -13.97
CA LEU A 281 -7.52 -29.60 -14.01
C LEU A 281 -7.35 -28.43 -14.97
N ASN A 282 -8.38 -28.18 -15.79
CA ASN A 282 -8.52 -26.92 -16.51
C ASN A 282 -8.87 -25.81 -15.51
N TRP A 283 -8.45 -24.58 -15.78
CA TRP A 283 -8.79 -23.43 -14.92
C TRP A 283 -10.30 -23.24 -14.75
N LYS A 284 -11.09 -23.63 -15.76
CA LYS A 284 -12.55 -23.60 -15.72
C LYS A 284 -13.13 -24.56 -14.68
N ASP A 285 -12.51 -25.72 -14.49
CA ASP A 285 -12.94 -26.73 -13.51
C ASP A 285 -12.73 -26.23 -12.07
N CYS A 286 -11.83 -25.27 -11.88
CA CYS A 286 -11.57 -24.66 -10.59
C CYS A 286 -12.53 -23.51 -10.26
N MET A 287 -13.34 -23.04 -11.23
CA MET A 287 -14.17 -21.84 -11.07
C MET A 287 -15.65 -22.13 -11.32
N SER A 288 -16.50 -21.56 -10.49
CA SER A 288 -17.95 -21.78 -10.56
C SER A 288 -18.74 -20.56 -10.08
N VAL A 289 -20.06 -20.66 -10.15
CA VAL A 289 -21.00 -19.74 -9.51
C VAL A 289 -22.04 -20.56 -8.74
N GLU A 290 -22.64 -19.96 -7.72
CA GLU A 290 -23.77 -20.57 -7.01
C GLU A 290 -25.01 -20.61 -7.89
N PHE A 291 -25.89 -21.58 -7.66
CA PHE A 291 -27.26 -21.57 -8.20
C PHE A 291 -28.19 -20.96 -7.17
N ILE A 292 -28.71 -19.77 -7.45
CA ILE A 292 -29.60 -19.02 -6.56
C ILE A 292 -30.99 -19.06 -7.16
N ASN A 293 -31.93 -19.70 -6.46
CA ASN A 293 -33.33 -19.85 -6.90
C ASN A 293 -33.46 -20.40 -8.34
N GLY A 294 -32.65 -21.41 -8.68
CA GLY A 294 -32.67 -22.05 -10.00
C GLY A 294 -31.95 -21.30 -11.11
N LYS A 295 -31.30 -20.16 -10.83
CA LYS A 295 -30.50 -19.40 -11.80
C LYS A 295 -29.04 -19.36 -11.41
N LYS A 296 -28.13 -19.38 -12.40
CA LYS A 296 -26.70 -19.13 -12.18
C LYS A 296 -26.53 -17.74 -11.57
N GLY A 297 -25.85 -17.68 -10.43
CA GLY A 297 -25.48 -16.45 -9.76
C GLY A 297 -24.35 -15.72 -10.49
N THR A 298 -24.04 -14.52 -10.02
CA THR A 298 -22.99 -13.67 -10.60
C THR A 298 -21.69 -13.70 -9.80
N GLY A 299 -21.71 -14.14 -8.54
CA GLY A 299 -20.52 -14.18 -7.70
C GLY A 299 -19.59 -15.32 -8.06
N LEU A 300 -18.39 -15.00 -8.56
CA LEU A 300 -17.40 -16.02 -8.92
C LEU A 300 -16.85 -16.73 -7.69
N LEU A 301 -16.78 -18.06 -7.77
CA LEU A 301 -16.14 -18.94 -6.79
C LEU A 301 -14.89 -19.57 -7.37
N TYR A 302 -13.91 -19.84 -6.53
CA TYR A 302 -12.74 -20.65 -6.81
C TYR A 302 -12.67 -21.78 -5.78
N HIS A 303 -12.79 -23.04 -6.20
CA HIS A 303 -12.97 -24.21 -5.31
C HIS A 303 -13.94 -23.93 -4.14
N ASN A 304 -15.15 -23.47 -4.47
CA ASN A 304 -16.22 -23.10 -3.53
C ASN A 304 -15.89 -21.94 -2.57
N THR A 305 -14.75 -21.27 -2.75
CA THR A 305 -14.39 -20.07 -2.00
C THR A 305 -14.71 -18.83 -2.83
N ARG A 306 -15.44 -17.88 -2.24
CA ARG A 306 -15.81 -16.63 -2.92
C ARG A 306 -14.58 -15.86 -3.38
N VAL A 307 -14.53 -15.52 -4.67
CA VAL A 307 -13.49 -14.65 -5.21
C VAL A 307 -13.81 -13.21 -4.83
N VAL A 308 -12.92 -12.59 -4.06
CA VAL A 308 -13.07 -11.22 -3.58
C VAL A 308 -12.17 -10.28 -4.36
N GLY A 309 -12.76 -9.19 -4.84
CA GLY A 309 -12.07 -8.03 -5.40
C GLY A 309 -11.85 -6.93 -4.37
N SER A 310 -10.88 -6.07 -4.63
CA SER A 310 -10.67 -4.82 -3.90
C SER A 310 -11.16 -3.67 -4.75
N TYR A 311 -11.92 -2.77 -4.16
CA TYR A 311 -12.57 -1.67 -4.85
C TYR A 311 -12.30 -0.36 -4.13
N VAL A 312 -12.29 0.72 -4.89
CA VAL A 312 -12.28 2.08 -4.36
C VAL A 312 -13.43 2.86 -4.98
N ARG A 313 -14.05 3.73 -4.20
CA ARG A 313 -15.06 4.65 -4.70
C ARG A 313 -14.36 5.80 -5.42
N ILE A 314 -14.77 6.07 -6.66
CA ILE A 314 -14.30 7.22 -7.44
C ILE A 314 -15.52 8.09 -7.76
N GLY A 315 -15.92 8.90 -6.80
CA GLY A 315 -17.10 9.76 -6.91
C GLY A 315 -18.43 9.00 -6.86
N PHE A 316 -19.46 9.68 -7.34
CA PHE A 316 -20.85 9.23 -7.38
C PHE A 316 -21.43 9.48 -8.77
N ASN A 317 -22.43 8.70 -9.17
CA ASN A 317 -23.22 9.04 -10.35
C ASN A 317 -24.25 10.14 -10.04
N GLU A 318 -24.99 10.58 -11.06
CA GLU A 318 -26.02 11.64 -10.95
C GLU A 318 -27.09 11.35 -9.88
N ASN A 319 -27.36 10.07 -9.63
CA ASN A 319 -28.32 9.61 -8.63
C ASN A 319 -27.71 9.42 -7.23
N GLY A 320 -26.46 9.84 -7.00
CA GLY A 320 -25.77 9.68 -5.72
C GLY A 320 -25.29 8.25 -5.42
N ASN A 321 -25.30 7.34 -6.38
CA ASN A 321 -24.80 5.97 -6.20
C ASN A 321 -23.28 5.91 -6.32
N TRP A 322 -22.65 5.02 -5.56
CA TRP A 322 -21.19 4.87 -5.55
C TRP A 322 -20.66 4.34 -6.88
N LEU A 323 -19.63 5.02 -7.41
CA LEU A 323 -18.86 4.54 -8.55
C LEU A 323 -17.68 3.69 -8.07
N LEU A 324 -17.94 2.40 -7.80
CA LEU A 324 -16.92 1.46 -7.35
C LEU A 324 -16.06 0.97 -8.51
N ASN A 325 -14.75 1.16 -8.38
CA ASN A 325 -13.76 0.77 -9.36
C ASN A 325 -12.84 -0.30 -8.78
N LYS A 326 -12.70 -1.40 -9.52
CA LYS A 326 -11.86 -2.53 -9.10
C LYS A 326 -10.38 -2.14 -9.19
N LEU A 327 -9.66 -2.32 -8.08
CA LEU A 327 -8.21 -2.24 -8.05
C LEU A 327 -7.59 -3.46 -8.76
N ARG A 328 -6.36 -3.28 -9.27
CA ARG A 328 -5.60 -4.39 -9.83
C ARG A 328 -5.37 -5.48 -8.78
N SER A 329 -5.37 -6.73 -9.20
CA SER A 329 -5.23 -7.87 -8.29
C SER A 329 -3.83 -7.98 -7.66
N ASP A 330 -2.85 -7.25 -8.22
CA ASP A 330 -1.48 -7.11 -7.69
C ASP A 330 -1.24 -5.77 -6.96
N PHE A 331 -2.26 -4.93 -6.79
CA PHE A 331 -2.13 -3.66 -6.07
C PHE A 331 -2.17 -3.87 -4.55
N SER A 332 -1.34 -3.13 -3.83
CA SER A 332 -1.49 -2.88 -2.40
C SER A 332 -1.26 -1.40 -2.14
N ALA A 333 -2.03 -0.82 -1.23
CA ALA A 333 -1.86 0.59 -0.86
C ALA A 333 -0.44 0.84 -0.36
N SER A 334 0.19 1.92 -0.85
CA SER A 334 1.53 2.33 -0.44
C SER A 334 1.62 2.49 1.08
N ILE A 335 2.78 2.14 1.64
CA ILE A 335 3.13 2.59 2.98
C ILE A 335 3.60 4.03 2.85
N LYS A 336 3.04 4.92 3.67
CA LYS A 336 3.38 6.33 3.67
C LYS A 336 4.03 6.70 4.98
N VAL A 337 5.13 7.44 4.89
CA VAL A 337 5.74 8.13 6.03
C VAL A 337 5.40 9.59 5.87
N GLN A 338 4.62 10.15 6.78
CA GLN A 338 4.29 11.58 6.75
C GLN A 338 5.56 12.41 6.94
N THR A 339 5.74 13.43 6.13
CA THR A 339 6.88 14.35 6.18
C THR A 339 6.49 15.78 6.48
N GLU A 340 5.24 16.14 6.21
CA GLU A 340 4.67 17.47 6.37
C GLU A 340 3.18 17.32 6.70
N ASP A 341 2.60 18.32 7.36
CA ASP A 341 1.14 18.40 7.53
C ASP A 341 0.61 19.82 7.38
N ASP A 342 1.06 20.78 8.19
CA ASP A 342 0.45 22.12 8.27
C ASP A 342 1.45 23.28 8.33
N ILE A 343 2.55 23.15 9.07
CA ILE A 343 3.65 24.12 9.13
C ILE A 343 4.94 23.44 8.67
N SER A 344 5.41 23.82 7.49
CA SER A 344 6.61 23.25 6.88
C SER A 344 7.64 24.34 6.61
N ALA A 345 8.90 24.02 6.85
CA ALA A 345 10.03 24.83 6.39
C ALA A 345 10.69 24.10 5.22
N SER A 346 11.09 24.82 4.19
CA SER A 346 11.75 24.23 3.04
C SER A 346 12.89 25.07 2.48
N ILE A 347 13.75 24.43 1.71
CA ILE A 347 14.88 25.06 1.01
C ILE A 347 15.07 24.39 -0.34
N THR A 348 15.40 25.20 -1.37
CA THR A 348 15.77 24.69 -2.69
C THR A 348 17.28 24.72 -2.86
N LEU A 349 17.87 23.54 -3.06
CA LEU A 349 19.32 23.36 -3.14
C LEU A 349 19.74 22.85 -4.53
N PRO A 350 20.92 23.23 -5.03
CA PRO A 350 21.47 22.66 -6.28
C PRO A 350 21.69 21.15 -6.18
N ARG A 351 21.44 20.42 -7.27
CA ARG A 351 21.53 18.95 -7.32
C ARG A 351 22.90 18.42 -6.92
N GLU A 352 23.97 19.12 -7.27
CA GLU A 352 25.36 18.74 -6.98
C GLU A 352 25.70 18.69 -5.48
N ARG A 353 24.81 19.21 -4.61
CA ARG A 353 24.92 19.07 -3.15
C ARG A 353 24.48 17.69 -2.65
N PHE A 354 23.86 16.87 -3.50
CA PHE A 354 23.33 15.56 -3.15
C PHE A 354 24.08 14.45 -3.87
N ASN A 355 24.39 13.38 -3.12
CA ASN A 355 25.02 12.18 -3.65
C ASN A 355 23.96 11.11 -3.97
N ASN A 356 24.30 10.14 -4.82
CA ASN A 356 23.49 8.95 -5.11
C ASN A 356 22.06 9.25 -5.59
N MET A 357 21.90 10.35 -6.33
CA MET A 357 20.61 10.73 -6.89
C MET A 357 20.18 9.78 -7.99
N SER A 358 18.88 9.45 -8.03
CA SER A 358 18.33 8.60 -9.09
C SER A 358 18.56 9.24 -10.47
N PRO A 359 19.08 8.48 -11.45
CA PRO A 359 19.30 8.98 -12.81
C PRO A 359 18.00 9.23 -13.57
N LYS A 360 16.85 8.80 -13.03
CA LYS A 360 15.52 9.04 -13.62
C LYS A 360 15.10 10.51 -13.55
N PHE A 361 15.65 11.26 -12.59
CA PHE A 361 15.31 12.66 -12.38
C PHE A 361 16.52 13.53 -12.71
N GLN A 362 16.35 14.45 -13.65
CA GLN A 362 17.41 15.33 -14.18
C GLN A 362 17.24 16.79 -13.71
N ASN A 363 16.40 17.02 -12.69
CA ASN A 363 16.17 18.34 -12.12
C ASN A 363 17.47 18.97 -11.61
N LYS A 364 17.70 20.24 -11.94
CA LYS A 364 18.91 21.00 -11.57
C LYS A 364 18.93 21.39 -10.08
N SER A 365 17.76 21.51 -9.47
CA SER A 365 17.60 21.82 -8.06
C SER A 365 16.59 20.88 -7.41
N LEU A 366 16.71 20.68 -6.11
CA LEU A 366 15.87 19.81 -5.31
C LEU A 366 15.34 20.58 -4.10
N LYS A 367 14.06 20.40 -3.80
CA LYS A 367 13.43 20.95 -2.61
C LYS A 367 13.56 19.97 -1.46
N VAL A 368 14.06 20.44 -0.32
CA VAL A 368 14.11 19.70 0.94
C VAL A 368 13.14 20.35 1.90
N VAL A 369 12.37 19.55 2.62
CA VAL A 369 11.34 20.02 3.56
C VAL A 369 11.59 19.44 4.95
N ALA A 370 11.12 20.15 5.96
CA ALA A 370 10.99 19.65 7.32
C ALA A 370 9.65 20.11 7.90
N ASN A 371 8.96 19.20 8.59
CA ASN A 371 7.83 19.57 9.43
C ASN A 371 8.34 20.33 10.66
N CYS A 372 7.78 21.50 10.93
CA CYS A 372 8.12 22.29 12.11
C CYS A 372 7.45 21.76 13.39
N GLU A 373 6.47 20.86 13.26
CA GLU A 373 5.61 20.40 14.33
C GLU A 373 5.95 18.96 14.77
N SER A 374 6.13 18.75 16.07
CA SER A 374 6.25 17.39 16.65
C SER A 374 4.89 16.74 16.98
N TYR A 375 3.86 17.56 17.17
CA TYR A 375 2.48 17.15 17.43
C TYR A 375 1.54 17.91 16.50
N LEU A 376 0.53 17.23 15.96
CA LEU A 376 -0.35 17.80 14.96
C LEU A 376 -1.70 18.13 15.58
N PHE A 377 -2.13 19.38 15.45
CA PHE A 377 -3.44 19.83 15.92
C PHE A 377 -4.54 19.39 14.95
N GLN A 378 -4.94 18.12 15.05
CA GLN A 378 -5.92 17.47 14.18
C GLN A 378 -7.35 17.89 14.49
N ARG A 379 -8.21 17.87 13.47
CA ARG A 379 -9.67 17.98 13.60
C ARG A 379 -10.33 16.76 12.96
N PRO A 380 -10.60 15.68 13.72
CA PRO A 380 -11.06 14.42 13.17
C PRO A 380 -12.57 14.47 12.86
N ASP A 381 -12.93 15.22 11.81
CA ASP A 381 -14.34 15.46 11.42
C ASP A 381 -15.12 14.15 11.19
N GLU A 382 -14.45 13.08 10.73
CA GLU A 382 -15.05 11.78 10.45
C GLU A 382 -15.23 10.89 11.70
N ALA A 383 -14.53 11.18 12.80
CA ALA A 383 -14.61 10.40 14.04
C ALA A 383 -15.94 10.59 14.80
N ILE A 384 -16.80 11.50 14.35
CA ILE A 384 -18.19 11.57 14.80
C ILE A 384 -18.98 10.31 14.40
N VAL A 385 -18.57 9.64 13.31
CA VAL A 385 -19.15 8.37 12.87
C VAL A 385 -18.38 7.22 13.53
N ARG A 386 -19.00 6.60 14.54
CA ARG A 386 -18.45 5.48 15.31
C ARG A 386 -17.91 4.36 14.41
N GLY A 387 -16.68 3.94 14.64
CA GLY A 387 -16.00 2.86 13.92
C GLY A 387 -15.39 3.26 12.58
N TYR A 388 -15.61 4.51 12.12
CA TYR A 388 -15.17 4.95 10.81
C TYR A 388 -13.68 5.33 10.81
N ASP A 389 -13.31 6.38 11.57
CA ASP A 389 -11.91 6.81 11.68
C ASP A 389 -11.21 6.06 12.83
N LYS A 390 -10.72 4.86 12.49
CA LYS A 390 -10.06 3.97 13.45
C LYS A 390 -8.77 4.53 14.06
N ASN A 391 -8.07 5.42 13.33
CA ASN A 391 -6.86 6.02 13.84
C ASN A 391 -7.20 7.15 14.82
N ALA A 392 -8.14 8.02 14.45
CA ALA A 392 -8.61 9.06 15.35
C ALA A 392 -9.20 8.46 16.64
N GLU A 393 -10.06 7.44 16.53
CA GLU A 393 -10.62 6.78 17.72
C GLU A 393 -9.54 6.23 18.65
N ARG A 394 -8.52 5.56 18.11
CA ARG A 394 -7.39 5.06 18.91
C ARG A 394 -6.60 6.20 19.55
N ASP A 395 -6.28 7.24 18.79
CA ASP A 395 -5.41 8.32 19.25
C ASP A 395 -6.12 9.21 20.30
N ILE A 396 -7.44 9.41 20.17
CA ILE A 396 -8.27 10.15 21.15
C ILE A 396 -8.28 9.47 22.52
N VAL A 397 -8.37 8.14 22.55
CA VAL A 397 -8.44 7.37 23.81
C VAL A 397 -7.07 6.95 24.34
N SER A 398 -5.99 7.35 23.67
CA SER A 398 -4.63 7.07 24.13
C SER A 398 -4.22 8.00 25.28
N ASP A 399 -3.41 7.48 26.20
CA ASP A 399 -2.87 8.27 27.31
C ASP A 399 -2.04 9.45 26.81
N ASN A 400 -2.06 10.55 27.57
CA ASN A 400 -1.30 11.78 27.32
C ASN A 400 -1.67 12.50 25.99
N THR A 401 -2.83 12.21 25.42
CA THR A 401 -3.36 12.99 24.29
C THR A 401 -3.93 14.32 24.80
N TYR A 402 -3.43 15.43 24.26
CA TYR A 402 -3.99 16.76 24.53
C TYR A 402 -5.30 16.95 23.76
N LEU A 403 -6.42 17.03 24.46
CA LEU A 403 -7.76 17.19 23.88
C LEU A 403 -8.31 18.60 24.15
N THR A 404 -9.01 19.16 23.16
CA THR A 404 -9.78 20.40 23.30
C THR A 404 -11.09 20.24 22.53
N ASN A 405 -12.15 20.93 22.96
CA ASN A 405 -13.46 20.92 22.32
C ASN A 405 -14.16 19.54 22.33
N TYR A 406 -13.88 18.70 23.33
CA TYR A 406 -14.62 17.47 23.62
C TYR A 406 -15.49 17.67 24.86
N GLU A 407 -16.62 16.97 24.90
CA GLU A 407 -17.49 16.93 26.08
C GLU A 407 -16.81 16.17 27.23
N LEU A 408 -16.91 16.71 28.44
CA LEU A 408 -16.42 16.04 29.64
C LEU A 408 -17.42 14.98 30.09
N LEU A 409 -17.16 13.73 29.70
CA LEU A 409 -17.96 12.59 30.13
C LEU A 409 -17.51 12.05 31.49
N LYS A 410 -18.47 11.50 32.23
CA LYS A 410 -18.29 10.86 33.53
C LYS A 410 -18.67 9.38 33.44
N LYS A 411 -18.40 8.63 34.50
CA LYS A 411 -18.72 7.20 34.58
C LYS A 411 -20.18 6.86 34.28
N LYS A 412 -21.13 7.69 34.71
CA LYS A 412 -22.55 7.50 34.39
C LYS A 412 -22.80 7.49 32.87
N ASP A 413 -22.09 8.34 32.13
CA ASP A 413 -22.24 8.47 30.68
C ASP A 413 -21.58 7.28 29.99
N ALA A 414 -20.47 6.76 30.54
CA ALA A 414 -19.86 5.51 30.08
C ALA A 414 -20.82 4.32 30.24
N ILE A 415 -21.53 4.22 31.37
CA ILE A 415 -22.56 3.18 31.60
C ILE A 415 -23.68 3.32 30.57
N GLU A 416 -24.22 4.52 30.36
CA GLU A 416 -25.28 4.76 29.37
C GLU A 416 -24.84 4.40 27.94
N ILE A 417 -23.62 4.77 27.56
CA ILE A 417 -23.06 4.41 26.25
C ILE A 417 -22.93 2.89 26.10
N PHE A 418 -22.55 2.17 27.16
CA PHE A 418 -22.41 0.71 27.14
C PHE A 418 -23.76 -0.01 27.11
N GLU A 419 -24.74 0.49 27.85
CA GLU A 419 -26.13 -0.01 27.84
C GLU A 419 -26.80 0.17 26.46
N ASP A 420 -26.42 1.20 25.69
CA ASP A 420 -26.75 1.34 24.27
C ASP A 420 -25.93 0.37 23.38
N THR A 421 -26.08 -0.93 23.64
CA THR A 421 -25.22 -2.01 23.12
C THR A 421 -25.08 -2.01 21.60
N ILE A 422 -26.15 -1.72 20.86
CA ILE A 422 -26.15 -1.69 19.37
C ILE A 422 -25.14 -0.66 18.84
N ASN A 423 -25.00 0.41 19.59
CA ASN A 423 -24.35 1.64 19.21
C ASN A 423 -22.95 1.71 19.83
N PHE A 424 -22.77 1.07 20.99
CA PHE A 424 -21.48 0.68 21.54
C PHE A 424 -20.71 -0.27 20.60
N ASP A 425 -21.40 -1.24 19.99
CA ASP A 425 -20.74 -2.22 19.12
C ASP A 425 -20.08 -1.58 17.88
N LYS A 426 -20.54 -0.39 17.47
CA LYS A 426 -19.98 0.35 16.33
C LYS A 426 -18.59 0.93 16.61
N TYR A 427 -18.22 1.16 17.88
CA TYR A 427 -16.90 1.68 18.23
C TYR A 427 -15.78 0.69 17.90
N THR A 428 -14.58 1.21 17.65
CA THR A 428 -13.38 0.36 17.59
C THR A 428 -13.00 -0.17 18.97
N GLN A 429 -12.21 -1.24 18.98
CA GLN A 429 -11.79 -1.91 20.21
C GLN A 429 -11.12 -0.96 21.23
N PRO A 430 -10.20 -0.04 20.86
CA PRO A 430 -9.60 0.87 21.84
C PRO A 430 -10.62 1.73 22.61
N VAL A 431 -11.67 2.20 21.93
CA VAL A 431 -12.72 3.00 22.57
C VAL A 431 -13.60 2.12 23.48
N LYS A 432 -13.92 0.91 23.01
CA LYS A 432 -14.64 -0.09 23.82
C LYS A 432 -13.86 -0.41 25.10
N ASP A 433 -12.56 -0.64 24.98
CA ASP A 433 -11.67 -0.95 26.11
C ASP A 433 -11.63 0.20 27.13
N LEU A 434 -11.53 1.46 26.66
CA LEU A 434 -11.58 2.63 27.55
C LEU A 434 -12.92 2.70 28.30
N ILE A 435 -14.05 2.59 27.60
CA ILE A 435 -15.39 2.66 28.21
C ILE A 435 -15.56 1.56 29.24
N THR A 436 -15.24 0.31 28.90
CA THR A 436 -15.35 -0.83 29.81
C THR A 436 -14.43 -0.64 31.03
N SER A 437 -13.19 -0.16 30.84
CA SER A 437 -12.28 0.10 31.96
C SER A 437 -12.81 1.15 32.96
N ILE A 438 -13.52 2.17 32.47
CA ILE A 438 -14.15 3.20 33.32
C ILE A 438 -15.35 2.63 34.09
N ILE A 439 -16.13 1.75 33.46
CA ILE A 439 -17.26 1.08 34.12
C ILE A 439 -16.76 0.15 35.23
N GLU A 440 -15.71 -0.61 34.95
CA GLU A 440 -15.10 -1.57 35.89
C GLU A 440 -14.26 -0.89 36.98
N SER A 441 -13.84 0.36 36.76
CA SER A 441 -13.15 1.17 37.78
C SER A 441 -14.02 1.28 39.04
N PRO A 442 -13.48 1.10 40.25
CA PRO A 442 -14.24 1.27 41.49
C PRO A 442 -14.63 2.73 41.78
N GLN A 443 -13.94 3.70 41.16
CA GLN A 443 -14.30 5.12 41.18
C GLN A 443 -14.92 5.51 39.85
#